data_AF-A0A5E4L9U2-F1
#
_entry.id   AF-A0A5E4L9U2-F1
#
_cell.length_a   1.000
_cell.length_b   1.000
_cell.length_c   1.000
_cell.angle_alpha   90.00
_cell.angle_beta   90.00
_cell.angle_gamma   90.00
#
_symmetry.space_group_name_H-M   'P 1'
#
loop_
_entity.id
_entity.type
_entity.pdbx_description
1 polymer ?
#
loop_
_entity_poly.entity_id
_entity_poly.type
_entity_poly.pdbx_seq_one_letter_code
_entity_poly.pdbx_strand_id
1 'polypeptide(L)'
;MDNTTKKEMKWIYEEIVGRIPPFSLVSYQYSILLQLFFLLVIGLTLGFIFNLKTVSLLYGSLAILVAVSWSLLILQLGPTLRKFRAPLSKDENELLERYKGILFHRNHYEAIPGIAIFIPFMLYLFYFGPDLLENWLGKNPHIILLLFVSLLIWDICYRMGLGIWTSVLALWRSLRLKKIAEKRTELEHTPYTELRSLRRLDINNAFFGIISLLLIPLFKSDNFLITIIFIFMVFITLISVISAYIVSKVPWLPPDIYNLVNESSFAYIGTSLRGITHVTPVVYVFDGQKIFFNTSKEAKKLKTLRKNKKVAFLIDKRDMSNIYENKAVLFTGETKIYGVFDVPLRLINMLSTLHLFIKKYPEYTRKYSTSELPKAWQLTPIISRILVEVKPAKIIYWRGAKQISVPV
;
A
#
# COMPACT_ATOMS: atom_id res chain seq x y z
N MET A 1 -39.55 -7.31 -2.96
CA MET A 1 -38.93 -6.92 -1.68
C MET A 1 -37.49 -6.54 -1.95
N ASP A 2 -37.23 -5.23 -1.85
CA ASP A 2 -35.94 -4.53 -1.75
C ASP A 2 -34.79 -4.86 -2.72
N ASN A 3 -34.93 -4.38 -3.96
CA ASN A 3 -33.79 -3.92 -4.77
C ASN A 3 -33.27 -2.61 -4.14
N THR A 4 -32.63 -2.68 -2.98
CA THR A 4 -31.80 -1.58 -2.49
C THR A 4 -30.62 -1.47 -3.43
N THR A 5 -30.74 -0.58 -4.41
CA THR A 5 -29.62 -0.07 -5.22
C THR A 5 -28.45 0.15 -4.28
N LYS A 6 -27.40 -0.68 -4.38
CA LYS A 6 -26.20 -0.58 -3.56
C LYS A 6 -25.57 0.77 -3.88
N LYS A 7 -26.00 1.83 -3.18
CA LYS A 7 -25.61 3.22 -3.41
C LYS A 7 -24.09 3.22 -3.48
N GLU A 8 -23.55 3.69 -4.61
CA GLU A 8 -22.11 3.63 -4.85
C GLU A 8 -21.38 4.27 -3.66
N MET A 9 -20.39 3.55 -3.11
CA MET A 9 -19.53 4.04 -2.04
C MET A 9 -18.79 5.27 -2.56
N LYS A 10 -19.25 6.46 -2.16
CA LYS A 10 -18.74 7.77 -2.59
C LYS A 10 -18.45 8.62 -1.36
N TRP A 11 -17.39 9.43 -1.40
CA TRP A 11 -17.16 10.47 -0.39
C TRP A 11 -18.15 11.61 -0.57
N ILE A 12 -18.39 12.41 0.49
CA ILE A 12 -19.16 13.68 0.39
C ILE A 12 -18.71 14.49 -0.81
N TYR A 13 -17.40 14.69 -0.92
CA TYR A 13 -16.83 15.51 -1.97
C TYR A 13 -17.15 14.97 -3.37
N GLU A 14 -17.15 13.64 -3.54
CA GLU A 14 -17.56 13.04 -4.82
C GLU A 14 -19.05 13.26 -5.11
N GLU A 15 -19.88 13.21 -4.07
CA GLU A 15 -21.33 13.42 -4.20
C GLU A 15 -21.67 14.88 -4.50
N ILE A 16 -20.92 15.85 -3.94
CA ILE A 16 -21.06 17.28 -4.25
C ILE A 16 -20.62 17.55 -5.69
N VAL A 17 -19.40 17.18 -6.06
CA VAL A 17 -18.81 17.49 -7.37
C VAL A 17 -19.57 16.79 -8.49
N GLY A 18 -20.01 15.55 -8.26
CA GLY A 18 -20.78 14.80 -9.25
C GLY A 18 -22.16 15.38 -9.57
N ARG A 19 -22.67 16.33 -8.77
CA ARG A 19 -24.00 16.94 -8.96
C ARG A 19 -23.95 18.33 -9.61
N ILE A 20 -22.79 18.97 -9.69
CA ILE A 20 -22.66 20.36 -10.14
C ILE A 20 -22.13 20.40 -11.59
N PRO A 21 -22.87 20.97 -12.56
CA PRO A 21 -22.34 21.25 -13.90
C PRO A 21 -21.23 22.32 -13.84
N PRO A 22 -20.19 22.27 -14.69
CA PRO A 22 -19.93 21.31 -15.78
C PRO A 22 -19.27 20.00 -15.31
N PHE A 23 -18.96 19.86 -14.01
CA PHE A 23 -18.20 18.73 -13.47
C PHE A 23 -18.96 17.39 -13.57
N SER A 24 -20.29 17.42 -13.57
CA SER A 24 -21.15 16.25 -13.74
C SER A 24 -21.09 15.61 -15.14
N LEU A 25 -20.58 16.33 -16.15
CA LEU A 25 -20.54 15.89 -17.54
C LEU A 25 -19.32 15.02 -17.88
N VAL A 26 -18.32 14.99 -17.01
CA VAL A 26 -17.05 14.31 -17.26
C VAL A 26 -16.91 13.10 -16.33
N SER A 27 -16.09 12.13 -16.73
CA SER A 27 -15.78 11.00 -15.85
C SER A 27 -15.22 11.49 -14.51
N TYR A 28 -15.52 10.72 -13.47
CA TYR A 28 -15.20 11.03 -12.07
C TYR A 28 -13.75 11.46 -11.82
N GLN A 29 -12.77 10.91 -12.53
CA GLN A 29 -11.36 11.29 -12.37
C GLN A 29 -11.08 12.70 -12.92
N TYR A 30 -11.73 13.06 -14.02
CA TYR A 30 -11.56 14.34 -14.68
C TYR A 30 -12.40 15.45 -14.04
N SER A 31 -13.55 15.13 -13.44
CA SER A 31 -14.40 16.14 -12.78
C SER A 31 -13.68 16.84 -11.63
N ILE A 32 -12.92 16.07 -10.83
CA ILE A 32 -12.14 16.59 -9.71
C ILE A 32 -10.95 17.42 -10.20
N LEU A 33 -10.23 16.95 -11.23
CA LEU A 33 -9.16 17.73 -11.86
C LEU A 33 -9.67 19.04 -12.45
N LEU A 34 -10.85 19.00 -13.09
CA LEU A 34 -11.50 20.18 -13.67
C LEU A 34 -11.90 21.19 -12.59
N GLN A 35 -12.44 20.75 -11.45
CA GLN A 35 -12.76 21.65 -10.34
C GLN A 35 -11.52 22.35 -9.80
N LEU A 36 -10.42 21.62 -9.64
CA LEU A 36 -9.18 22.19 -9.14
C LEU A 36 -8.56 23.18 -10.13
N PHE A 37 -8.62 22.86 -11.43
CA PHE A 37 -8.24 23.80 -12.48
C PHE A 37 -9.11 25.07 -12.45
N PHE A 38 -10.42 24.91 -12.26
CA PHE A 38 -11.35 26.03 -12.15
C PHE A 38 -11.04 26.92 -10.94
N LEU A 39 -10.77 26.33 -9.77
CA LEU A 39 -10.33 27.06 -8.58
C LEU A 39 -9.02 27.83 -8.82
N LEU A 40 -8.06 27.24 -9.54
CA LEU A 40 -6.81 27.91 -9.87
C LEU A 40 -7.04 29.11 -10.78
N VAL A 41 -7.83 28.96 -11.84
CA VAL A 41 -8.15 30.05 -12.78
C VAL A 41 -8.89 31.17 -12.07
N ILE A 42 -9.87 30.86 -11.22
CA ILE A 42 -10.58 31.86 -10.41
C ILE A 42 -9.62 32.58 -9.47
N GLY A 43 -8.78 31.84 -8.74
CA GLY A 43 -7.82 32.43 -7.80
C GLY A 43 -6.84 33.39 -8.47
N LEU A 44 -6.30 33.02 -9.63
CA LEU A 44 -5.44 33.89 -10.43
C LEU A 44 -6.20 35.13 -10.93
N THR A 45 -7.40 34.94 -11.47
CA THR A 45 -8.25 36.03 -11.98
C THR A 45 -8.58 37.04 -10.88
N LEU A 46 -9.00 36.57 -9.70
CA LEU A 46 -9.26 37.42 -8.54
C LEU A 46 -8.00 38.16 -8.10
N GLY A 47 -6.84 37.48 -8.06
CA GLY A 47 -5.61 38.13 -7.68
C GLY A 47 -5.16 39.24 -8.66
N PHE A 48 -5.44 39.09 -9.96
CA PHE A 48 -5.23 40.18 -10.93
C PHE A 48 -6.25 41.31 -10.77
N ILE A 49 -7.55 41.00 -10.61
CA ILE A 49 -8.61 42.00 -10.44
C ILE A 49 -8.37 42.88 -9.19
N PHE A 50 -7.96 42.27 -8.08
CA PHE A 50 -7.72 42.96 -6.82
C PHE A 50 -6.25 43.40 -6.63
N ASN A 51 -5.42 43.28 -7.67
CA ASN A 51 -4.00 43.68 -7.68
C ASN A 51 -3.21 43.15 -6.47
N LEU A 52 -3.35 41.86 -6.17
CA LEU A 52 -2.64 41.20 -5.08
C LEU A 52 -1.14 41.10 -5.38
N LYS A 53 -0.33 41.06 -4.31
CA LYS A 53 1.12 40.85 -4.43
C LYS A 53 1.40 39.49 -5.09
N THR A 54 2.47 39.41 -5.88
CA THR A 54 2.91 38.15 -6.53
C THR A 54 3.11 37.01 -5.52
N VAL A 55 3.55 37.31 -4.31
CA VAL A 55 3.71 36.34 -3.22
C VAL A 55 2.38 35.69 -2.82
N SER A 56 1.30 36.47 -2.76
CA SER A 56 -0.05 35.97 -2.46
C SER A 56 -0.57 35.03 -3.55
N LEU A 57 -0.32 35.36 -4.83
CA LEU A 57 -0.66 34.50 -5.97
C LEU A 57 0.08 33.16 -5.89
N LEU A 58 1.36 33.18 -5.53
CA LEU A 58 2.16 31.98 -5.35
C LEU A 58 1.64 31.11 -4.20
N TYR A 59 1.31 31.72 -3.06
CA TYR A 59 0.75 31.01 -1.91
C TYR A 59 -0.62 30.40 -2.19
N GLY A 60 -1.51 31.13 -2.86
CA GLY A 60 -2.81 30.59 -3.30
C GLY A 60 -2.65 29.42 -4.28
N SER A 61 -1.73 29.55 -5.24
CA SER A 61 -1.43 28.47 -6.20
C SER A 61 -0.86 27.23 -5.49
N LEU A 62 -0.01 27.42 -4.49
CA LEU A 62 0.58 26.34 -3.69
C LEU A 62 -0.46 25.63 -2.83
N ALA A 63 -1.39 26.37 -2.21
CA ALA A 63 -2.54 25.82 -1.49
C ALA A 63 -3.40 24.94 -2.40
N ILE A 64 -3.71 25.40 -3.62
CA ILE A 64 -4.49 24.63 -4.59
C ILE A 64 -3.72 23.38 -5.04
N LEU A 65 -2.40 23.48 -5.26
CA LEU A 65 -1.56 22.33 -5.59
C LEU A 65 -1.59 21.25 -4.51
N VAL A 66 -1.58 21.64 -3.23
CA VAL A 66 -1.73 20.72 -2.10
C VAL A 66 -3.09 20.03 -2.14
N ALA A 67 -4.17 20.79 -2.33
CA ALA A 67 -5.53 20.25 -2.46
C ALA A 67 -5.66 19.26 -3.63
N VAL A 68 -5.04 19.57 -4.79
CA VAL A 68 -4.97 18.67 -5.95
C VAL A 68 -4.25 17.37 -5.60
N SER A 69 -3.10 17.48 -4.95
CA SER A 69 -2.27 16.32 -4.64
C SER A 69 -2.98 15.38 -3.67
N TRP A 70 -3.67 15.92 -2.66
CA TRP A 70 -4.52 15.12 -1.78
C TRP A 70 -5.74 14.53 -2.48
N SER A 71 -6.40 15.26 -3.40
CA SER A 71 -7.47 14.71 -4.25
C SER A 71 -7.02 13.43 -4.94
N LEU A 72 -5.85 13.47 -5.58
CA LEU A 72 -5.32 12.34 -6.34
C LEU A 72 -5.10 11.10 -5.47
N LEU A 73 -4.72 11.26 -4.20
CA LEU A 73 -4.59 10.15 -3.27
C LEU A 73 -5.95 9.55 -2.89
N ILE A 74 -6.95 10.40 -2.63
CA ILE A 74 -8.32 9.98 -2.27
C ILE A 74 -8.99 9.25 -3.44
N LEU A 75 -8.81 9.77 -4.65
CA LEU A 75 -9.33 9.23 -5.92
C LEU A 75 -8.89 7.80 -6.18
N GLN A 76 -7.74 7.38 -5.64
CA GLN A 76 -7.25 6.00 -5.78
C GLN A 76 -7.93 5.05 -4.80
N LEU A 77 -8.39 5.54 -3.65
CA LEU A 77 -8.83 4.71 -2.54
C LEU A 77 -10.19 4.06 -2.82
N GLY A 78 -11.20 4.86 -3.21
CA GLY A 78 -12.56 4.37 -3.49
C GLY A 78 -12.62 3.30 -4.60
N PRO A 79 -12.09 3.55 -5.81
CA PRO A 79 -12.10 2.56 -6.88
C PRO A 79 -11.31 1.28 -6.55
N THR A 80 -10.21 1.40 -5.79
CA THR A 80 -9.40 0.24 -5.41
C THR A 80 -10.15 -0.66 -4.42
N LEU A 81 -10.76 -0.08 -3.38
CA LEU A 81 -11.54 -0.85 -2.40
C LEU A 81 -12.81 -1.49 -3.01
N ARG A 82 -13.41 -0.85 -4.03
CA ARG A 82 -14.56 -1.38 -4.77
C ARG A 82 -14.22 -2.61 -5.62
N LYS A 83 -12.99 -2.72 -6.11
CA LYS A 83 -12.51 -3.85 -6.94
C LYS A 83 -12.00 -5.05 -6.13
N PHE A 84 -11.92 -4.92 -4.81
CA PHE A 84 -11.42 -5.99 -3.96
C PHE A 84 -12.32 -7.22 -4.01
N ARG A 85 -11.69 -8.38 -4.22
CA ARG A 85 -12.36 -9.67 -4.08
C ARG A 85 -12.62 -9.93 -2.60
N ALA A 86 -13.78 -10.51 -2.31
CA ALA A 86 -14.11 -10.95 -0.96
C ALA A 86 -13.05 -11.96 -0.46
N PRO A 87 -12.49 -11.78 0.75
CA PRO A 87 -11.70 -12.81 1.41
C PRO A 87 -12.48 -14.13 1.51
N LEU A 88 -11.75 -15.25 1.55
CA LEU A 88 -12.37 -16.56 1.78
C LEU A 88 -12.79 -16.76 3.23
N SER A 89 -12.13 -16.06 4.17
CA SER A 89 -12.53 -16.00 5.57
C SER A 89 -13.76 -15.12 5.73
N LYS A 90 -14.81 -15.63 6.40
CA LYS A 90 -16.03 -14.86 6.67
C LYS A 90 -15.73 -13.67 7.58
N ASP A 91 -14.95 -13.88 8.64
CA ASP A 91 -14.61 -12.86 9.63
C ASP A 91 -13.78 -11.72 9.02
N GLU A 92 -12.84 -12.03 8.12
CA GLU A 92 -12.05 -11.01 7.42
C GLU A 92 -12.89 -10.24 6.40
N ASN A 93 -13.80 -10.94 5.71
CA ASN A 93 -14.72 -10.28 4.80
C ASN A 93 -15.65 -9.32 5.56
N GLU A 94 -16.20 -9.74 6.70
CA GLU A 94 -17.02 -8.88 7.56
C GLU A 94 -16.22 -7.67 8.06
N LEU A 95 -14.97 -7.86 8.50
CA LEU A 95 -14.10 -6.76 8.90
C LEU A 95 -13.86 -5.77 7.76
N LEU A 96 -13.58 -6.26 6.55
CA LEU A 96 -13.32 -5.40 5.39
C LEU A 96 -14.58 -4.68 4.91
N GLU A 97 -15.74 -5.33 4.93
CA GLU A 97 -17.01 -4.68 4.61
C GLU A 97 -17.40 -3.65 5.69
N ARG A 98 -17.17 -3.96 6.98
CA ARG A 98 -17.34 -2.99 8.07
C ARG A 98 -16.39 -1.80 7.91
N TYR A 99 -15.13 -2.04 7.54
CA TYR A 99 -14.18 -0.98 7.23
C TYR A 99 -14.68 -0.10 6.08
N LYS A 100 -15.14 -0.68 4.97
CA LYS A 100 -15.74 0.07 3.85
C LYS A 100 -16.98 0.85 4.29
N GLY A 101 -17.85 0.25 5.10
CA GLY A 101 -19.08 0.85 5.59
C GLY A 101 -18.85 2.04 6.54
N ILE A 102 -17.82 1.97 7.40
CA ILE A 102 -17.42 3.11 8.24
C ILE A 102 -16.77 4.20 7.37
N LEU A 103 -15.93 3.80 6.42
CA LEU A 103 -15.19 4.73 5.59
C LEU A 103 -16.12 5.56 4.67
N PHE A 104 -17.13 4.93 4.09
CA PHE A 104 -18.12 5.52 3.18
C PHE A 104 -19.51 5.58 3.82
N HIS A 105 -19.55 5.98 5.09
CA HIS A 105 -20.80 5.97 5.85
C HIS A 105 -21.83 6.94 5.25
N ARG A 106 -23.12 6.59 5.27
CA ARG A 106 -24.20 7.42 4.68
C ARG A 106 -24.31 8.81 5.30
N ASN A 107 -24.04 8.91 6.59
CA ASN A 107 -24.05 10.19 7.34
C ASN A 107 -22.75 10.96 7.20
N HIS A 108 -21.81 10.44 6.42
CA HIS A 108 -20.61 11.14 6.04
C HIS A 108 -19.73 11.62 7.22
N TYR A 109 -19.47 10.71 8.16
CA TYR A 109 -18.66 10.99 9.35
C TYR A 109 -17.22 11.39 9.02
N GLU A 110 -16.75 11.15 7.79
CA GLU A 110 -15.45 11.60 7.31
C GLU A 110 -15.28 13.13 7.30
N ALA A 111 -16.37 13.92 7.33
CA ALA A 111 -16.27 15.38 7.45
C ALA A 111 -15.97 15.87 8.87
N ILE A 112 -16.26 15.07 9.90
CA ILE A 112 -16.12 15.49 11.31
C ILE A 112 -14.69 15.93 11.63
N PRO A 113 -13.63 15.16 11.29
CA PRO A 113 -12.26 15.61 11.54
C PRO A 113 -11.89 16.89 10.77
N GLY A 114 -12.46 17.08 9.57
CA GLY A 114 -12.25 18.29 8.78
C GLY A 114 -12.85 19.53 9.45
N ILE A 115 -14.09 19.42 9.94
CA ILE A 115 -14.77 20.48 10.70
C ILE A 115 -14.02 20.78 12.00
N ALA A 116 -13.54 19.75 12.70
CA ALA A 116 -12.79 19.88 13.93
C ALA A 116 -11.43 20.58 13.74
N ILE A 117 -10.86 20.57 12.53
CA ILE A 117 -9.67 21.36 12.18
C ILE A 117 -10.07 22.77 11.74
N PHE A 118 -11.10 22.87 10.91
CA PHE A 118 -11.55 24.13 10.31
C PHE A 118 -11.98 25.16 11.35
N ILE A 119 -12.81 24.78 12.32
CA ILE A 119 -13.35 25.71 13.31
C ILE A 119 -12.23 26.35 14.16
N PRO A 120 -11.33 25.58 14.81
CA PRO A 120 -10.21 26.16 15.56
C PRO A 120 -9.26 26.96 14.69
N PHE A 121 -9.02 26.54 13.45
CA PHE A 121 -8.15 27.28 12.53
C PHE A 121 -8.74 28.64 12.14
N MET A 122 -10.04 28.70 11.85
CA MET A 122 -10.72 29.97 11.57
C MET A 122 -10.69 30.89 12.80
N LEU A 123 -10.98 30.35 13.99
CA LEU A 123 -10.88 31.11 15.24
C LEU A 123 -9.46 31.65 15.44
N TYR A 124 -8.45 30.80 15.26
CA TYR A 124 -7.06 31.20 15.37
C TYR A 124 -6.72 32.34 14.40
N LEU A 125 -7.14 32.21 13.15
CA LEU A 125 -6.87 33.19 12.11
C LEU A 125 -7.54 34.55 12.38
N PHE A 126 -8.74 34.57 12.98
CA PHE A 126 -9.42 35.81 13.37
C PHE A 126 -8.83 36.47 14.63
N TYR A 127 -8.45 35.69 15.65
CA TYR A 127 -7.99 36.24 16.93
C TYR A 127 -6.47 36.48 16.99
N PHE A 128 -5.68 35.61 16.37
CA PHE A 128 -4.22 35.59 16.48
C PHE A 128 -3.50 35.73 15.13
N GLY A 129 -4.21 35.57 14.01
CA GLY A 129 -3.65 35.63 12.66
C GLY A 129 -3.94 36.87 11.79
N PRO A 130 -4.26 38.08 12.31
CA PRO A 130 -4.53 39.23 11.42
C PRO A 130 -3.32 39.56 10.53
N ASP A 131 -2.09 39.36 11.02
CA ASP A 131 -0.86 39.53 10.23
C ASP A 131 -0.75 38.52 9.07
N LEU A 132 -1.24 37.29 9.24
CA LEU A 132 -1.28 36.28 8.17
C LEU A 132 -2.29 36.68 7.09
N LEU A 133 -3.47 37.13 7.51
CA LEU A 133 -4.50 37.65 6.60
C LEU A 133 -4.01 38.86 5.81
N GLU A 134 -3.33 39.80 6.47
CA GLU A 134 -2.73 40.96 5.81
C GLU A 134 -1.64 40.52 4.81
N ASN A 135 -0.83 39.53 5.16
CA ASN A 135 0.19 38.99 4.26
C ASN A 135 -0.41 38.31 3.02
N TRP A 136 -1.53 37.61 3.17
CA TRP A 136 -2.18 36.91 2.06
C TRP A 136 -3.02 37.83 1.19
N LEU A 137 -3.82 38.72 1.80
CA LEU A 137 -4.87 39.48 1.10
C LEU A 137 -4.67 41.01 1.12
N GLY A 138 -3.71 41.52 1.90
CA GLY A 138 -3.50 42.95 2.12
C GLY A 138 -4.30 43.51 3.29
N LYS A 139 -4.05 44.79 3.63
CA LYS A 139 -4.58 45.47 4.84
C LYS A 139 -6.11 45.55 4.91
N ASN A 140 -6.78 45.70 3.77
CA ASN A 140 -8.24 45.84 3.68
C ASN A 140 -8.79 44.89 2.61
N PRO A 141 -8.92 43.59 2.92
CA PRO A 141 -9.32 42.60 1.95
C PRO A 141 -10.80 42.76 1.58
N HIS A 142 -11.11 42.72 0.28
CA HIS A 142 -12.48 42.77 -0.20
C HIS A 142 -13.26 41.50 0.23
N ILE A 143 -14.56 41.64 0.50
CA ILE A 143 -15.40 40.53 1.02
C ILE A 143 -15.39 39.29 0.11
N ILE A 144 -15.31 39.48 -1.21
CA ILE A 144 -15.22 38.40 -2.20
C ILE A 144 -13.94 37.56 -2.00
N LEU A 145 -12.80 38.21 -1.70
CA LEU A 145 -11.54 37.51 -1.45
C LEU A 145 -11.59 36.72 -0.14
N LEU A 146 -12.20 37.30 0.90
CA LEU A 146 -12.39 36.62 2.19
C LEU A 146 -13.24 35.35 2.03
N LEU A 147 -14.33 35.43 1.26
CA LEU A 147 -15.18 34.27 0.95
C LEU A 147 -14.41 33.20 0.17
N PHE A 148 -13.65 33.60 -0.86
CA PHE A 148 -12.86 32.68 -1.66
C PHE A 148 -11.77 31.97 -0.84
N VAL A 149 -11.02 32.71 -0.02
CA VAL A 149 -9.98 32.14 0.85
C VAL A 149 -10.60 31.25 1.93
N SER A 150 -11.75 31.63 2.51
CA SER A 150 -12.47 30.77 3.47
C SER A 150 -12.88 29.44 2.85
N LEU A 151 -13.31 29.45 1.58
CA LEU A 151 -13.63 28.23 0.83
C LEU A 151 -12.38 27.37 0.59
N LEU A 152 -11.24 27.98 0.23
CA LEU A 152 -9.97 27.25 0.08
C LEU A 152 -9.49 26.66 1.41
N ILE A 153 -9.58 27.41 2.50
CA ILE A 153 -9.24 26.95 3.85
C ILE A 153 -10.12 25.74 4.22
N TRP A 154 -11.43 25.83 3.99
CA TRP A 154 -12.34 24.72 4.19
C TRP A 154 -11.91 23.46 3.41
N ASP A 155 -11.60 23.60 2.11
CA ASP A 155 -11.18 22.45 1.29
C ASP A 155 -9.88 21.80 1.81
N ILE A 156 -8.90 22.61 2.22
CA ILE A 156 -7.65 22.13 2.81
C ILE A 156 -7.93 21.42 4.14
N CYS A 157 -8.68 22.04 5.05
CA CYS A 157 -9.00 21.46 6.36
C CYS A 157 -9.81 20.16 6.23
N TYR A 158 -10.78 20.12 5.32
CA TYR A 158 -11.55 18.92 5.01
C TYR A 158 -10.63 17.77 4.57
N ARG A 159 -9.69 18.03 3.65
CA ARG A 159 -8.74 17.01 3.16
C ARG A 159 -7.72 16.58 4.20
N MET A 160 -7.27 17.49 5.08
CA MET A 160 -6.47 17.12 6.25
C MET A 160 -7.24 16.18 7.17
N GLY A 161 -8.50 16.50 7.42
CA GLY A 161 -9.42 15.65 8.19
C GLY A 161 -9.62 14.27 7.56
N LEU A 162 -9.82 14.21 6.25
CA LEU A 162 -9.88 12.94 5.50
C LEU A 162 -8.59 12.14 5.61
N GLY A 163 -7.43 12.79 5.58
CA GLY A 163 -6.14 12.15 5.81
C GLY A 163 -6.07 11.47 7.17
N ILE A 164 -6.54 12.13 8.23
CA ILE A 164 -6.63 11.55 9.58
C ILE A 164 -7.61 10.38 9.60
N TRP A 165 -8.83 10.58 9.09
CA TRP A 165 -9.89 9.57 9.04
C TRP A 165 -9.42 8.28 8.37
N THR A 166 -8.87 8.42 7.16
CA THR A 166 -8.38 7.28 6.37
C THR A 166 -7.19 6.58 7.03
N SER A 167 -6.26 7.32 7.62
CA SER A 167 -5.06 6.75 8.27
C SER A 167 -5.40 6.01 9.56
N VAL A 168 -6.25 6.58 10.41
CA VAL A 168 -6.68 5.97 11.68
C VAL A 168 -7.49 4.70 11.42
N LEU A 169 -8.45 4.75 10.48
CA LEU A 169 -9.24 3.58 10.12
C LEU A 169 -8.40 2.50 9.43
N ALA A 170 -7.41 2.88 8.61
CA ALA A 170 -6.46 1.93 8.03
C ALA A 170 -5.67 1.20 9.12
N LEU A 171 -5.15 1.92 10.13
CA LEU A 171 -4.43 1.30 11.25
C LEU A 171 -5.33 0.35 12.06
N TRP A 172 -6.54 0.79 12.41
CA TRP A 172 -7.53 -0.05 13.10
C TRP A 172 -7.83 -1.34 12.32
N ARG A 173 -8.10 -1.20 11.01
CA ARG A 173 -8.33 -2.33 10.09
C ARG A 173 -7.13 -3.26 10.09
N SER A 174 -5.91 -2.74 9.96
CA SER A 174 -4.69 -3.55 9.89
C SER A 174 -4.42 -4.33 11.18
N LEU A 175 -4.61 -3.71 12.34
CA LEU A 175 -4.49 -4.37 13.64
C LEU A 175 -5.50 -5.51 13.82
N ARG A 176 -6.78 -5.24 13.50
CA ARG A 176 -7.86 -6.23 13.59
C ARG A 176 -7.66 -7.37 12.58
N LEU A 177 -7.27 -7.04 11.35
CA LEU A 177 -7.04 -8.01 10.29
C LEU A 177 -5.92 -8.98 10.66
N LYS A 178 -4.80 -8.48 11.20
CA LYS A 178 -3.72 -9.35 11.68
C LYS A 178 -4.20 -10.32 12.77
N LYS A 179 -4.96 -9.83 13.75
CA LYS A 179 -5.46 -10.63 14.87
C LYS A 179 -6.45 -11.72 14.42
N ILE A 180 -7.31 -11.43 13.44
CA ILE A 180 -8.22 -12.43 12.84
C ILE A 180 -7.41 -13.43 12.02
N ALA A 181 -6.45 -12.94 11.23
CA ALA A 181 -5.64 -13.78 10.36
C ALA A 181 -4.82 -14.83 11.11
N GLU A 182 -4.35 -14.51 12.31
CA GLU A 182 -3.61 -15.42 13.19
C GLU A 182 -4.51 -16.53 13.79
N LYS A 183 -5.83 -16.34 13.80
CA LYS A 183 -6.81 -17.29 14.37
C LYS A 183 -7.50 -18.16 13.31
N ARG A 184 -7.13 -18.03 12.05
CA ARG A 184 -7.80 -18.70 10.92
C ARG A 184 -7.77 -20.22 11.07
N THR A 185 -8.80 -20.85 10.54
CA THR A 185 -8.89 -22.29 10.36
C THR A 185 -8.58 -22.68 8.92
N GLU A 186 -7.91 -23.82 8.77
CA GLU A 186 -7.48 -24.55 7.56
C GLU A 186 -7.37 -23.81 6.21
N LEU A 187 -8.47 -23.40 5.58
CA LEU A 187 -8.51 -22.90 4.18
C LEU A 187 -8.76 -21.39 4.07
N GLU A 188 -9.13 -20.76 5.17
CA GLU A 188 -9.45 -19.35 5.20
C GLU A 188 -8.19 -18.52 4.93
N HIS A 189 -8.28 -17.60 3.98
CA HIS A 189 -7.23 -16.60 3.76
C HIS A 189 -7.75 -15.39 2.98
N THR A 190 -7.11 -14.25 3.21
CA THR A 190 -7.18 -13.11 2.29
C THR A 190 -6.12 -13.28 1.19
N PRO A 191 -6.51 -13.18 -0.11
CA PRO A 191 -5.56 -13.30 -1.21
C PRO A 191 -4.41 -12.29 -1.09
N TYR A 192 -3.19 -12.73 -1.45
CA TYR A 192 -1.99 -11.90 -1.41
C TYR A 192 -2.12 -10.59 -2.21
N THR A 193 -2.85 -10.62 -3.33
CA THR A 193 -3.10 -9.44 -4.17
C THR A 193 -3.87 -8.36 -3.44
N GLU A 194 -4.83 -8.74 -2.60
CA GLU A 194 -5.65 -7.81 -1.83
C GLU A 194 -4.84 -7.20 -0.68
N LEU A 195 -4.10 -8.03 0.07
CA LEU A 195 -3.19 -7.55 1.12
C LEU A 195 -2.11 -6.60 0.57
N ARG A 196 -1.57 -6.91 -0.62
CA ARG A 196 -0.61 -6.02 -1.30
C ARG A 196 -1.27 -4.70 -1.69
N SER A 197 -2.52 -4.73 -2.16
CA SER A 197 -3.26 -3.52 -2.55
C SER A 197 -3.59 -2.66 -1.33
N LEU A 198 -4.04 -3.26 -0.22
CA LEU A 198 -4.23 -2.60 1.07
C LEU A 198 -2.95 -1.93 1.56
N ARG A 199 -1.83 -2.66 1.56
CA ARG A 199 -0.52 -2.10 1.93
C ARG A 199 -0.13 -0.91 1.05
N ARG A 200 -0.40 -0.99 -0.26
CA ARG A 200 -0.10 0.11 -1.19
C ARG A 200 -0.96 1.34 -0.87
N LEU A 201 -2.25 1.16 -0.60
CA LEU A 201 -3.12 2.27 -0.18
C LEU A 201 -2.63 2.91 1.12
N ASP A 202 -2.21 2.11 2.11
CA ASP A 202 -1.67 2.64 3.36
C ASP A 202 -0.37 3.41 3.15
N ILE A 203 0.55 2.93 2.29
CA ILE A 203 1.76 3.69 1.94
C ILE A 203 1.39 4.98 1.20
N ASN A 204 0.39 4.93 0.31
CA ASN A 204 -0.09 6.11 -0.38
C ASN A 204 -0.64 7.16 0.61
N ASN A 205 -1.28 6.73 1.70
CA ASN A 205 -1.74 7.63 2.76
C ASN A 205 -0.59 8.36 3.46
N ALA A 206 0.60 7.77 3.57
CA ALA A 206 1.76 8.47 4.13
C ALA A 206 2.14 9.73 3.34
N PHE A 207 1.87 9.76 2.02
CA PHE A 207 2.10 10.95 1.20
C PHE A 207 1.18 12.11 1.58
N PHE A 208 0.03 11.90 2.24
CA PHE A 208 -0.76 13.01 2.76
C PHE A 208 0.06 13.86 3.73
N GLY A 209 0.79 13.21 4.64
CA GLY A 209 1.67 13.88 5.57
C GLY A 209 2.81 14.61 4.86
N ILE A 210 3.49 13.93 3.92
CA ILE A 210 4.62 14.55 3.21
C ILE A 210 4.19 15.78 2.38
N ILE A 211 3.05 15.69 1.70
CA ILE A 211 2.49 16.79 0.91
C ILE A 211 2.12 17.99 1.79
N SER A 212 1.76 17.79 3.06
CA SER A 212 1.39 18.90 3.96
C SER A 212 2.57 19.86 4.21
N LEU A 213 3.82 19.42 4.01
CA LEU A 213 4.99 20.28 4.13
C LEU A 213 5.02 21.41 3.09
N LEU A 214 4.33 21.24 1.96
CA LEU A 214 4.15 22.30 0.96
C LEU A 214 3.31 23.47 1.48
N LEU A 215 2.61 23.32 2.61
CA LEU A 215 1.90 24.42 3.26
C LEU A 215 2.81 25.31 4.12
N ILE A 216 4.02 24.87 4.47
CA ILE A 216 4.93 25.63 5.36
C ILE A 216 5.19 27.07 4.87
N PRO A 217 5.42 27.33 3.56
CA PRO A 217 5.65 28.70 3.09
C PRO A 217 4.50 29.66 3.39
N LEU A 218 3.25 29.17 3.44
CA LEU A 218 2.07 30.01 3.72
C LEU A 218 2.06 30.53 5.17
N PHE A 219 2.68 29.78 6.08
CA PHE A 219 2.69 30.04 7.51
C PHE A 219 4.06 30.47 8.03
N LYS A 220 4.96 30.95 7.15
CA LYS A 220 6.34 31.28 7.51
C LYS A 220 6.46 32.25 8.69
N SER A 221 5.49 33.14 8.85
CA SER A 221 5.45 34.15 9.92
C SER A 221 4.99 33.59 11.27
N ASP A 222 4.49 32.35 11.30
CA ASP A 222 3.81 31.76 12.45
C ASP A 222 4.38 30.37 12.81
N ASN A 223 5.25 30.37 13.82
CA ASN A 223 5.89 29.16 14.31
C ASN A 223 4.90 28.13 14.88
N PHE A 224 3.75 28.58 15.40
CA PHE A 224 2.76 27.68 15.98
C PHE A 224 2.09 26.84 14.91
N LEU A 225 1.63 27.47 13.81
CA LEU A 225 1.02 26.75 12.69
C LEU A 225 2.02 25.83 11.97
N ILE A 226 3.29 26.25 11.83
CA ILE A 226 4.35 25.38 11.30
C ILE A 226 4.52 24.13 12.16
N THR A 227 4.53 24.29 13.48
CA THR A 227 4.65 23.17 14.43
C THR A 227 3.47 22.19 14.29
N ILE A 228 2.24 22.71 14.15
CA ILE A 228 1.04 21.89 13.92
C ILE A 228 1.16 21.08 12.62
N ILE A 229 1.62 21.70 11.53
CA ILE A 229 1.83 21.01 10.24
C ILE A 229 2.86 19.90 10.38
N PHE A 230 3.94 20.13 11.12
CA PHE A 230 4.95 19.12 11.37
C PHE A 230 4.39 17.94 12.19
N ILE A 231 3.63 18.23 13.26
CA ILE A 231 2.95 17.19 14.06
C ILE A 231 2.00 16.38 13.18
N PHE A 232 1.19 17.04 12.36
CA PHE A 232 0.29 16.40 11.42
C PHE A 232 1.05 15.49 10.44
N MET A 233 2.14 15.99 9.84
CA MET A 233 2.97 15.22 8.91
C MET A 233 3.53 13.96 9.58
N VAL A 234 4.12 14.09 10.76
CA VAL A 234 4.71 12.97 11.51
C VAL A 234 3.63 11.96 11.88
N PHE A 235 2.50 12.44 12.42
CA PHE A 235 1.38 11.59 12.84
C PHE A 235 0.83 10.75 11.69
N ILE A 236 0.48 11.39 10.56
CA ILE A 236 -0.07 10.70 9.38
C ILE A 236 0.94 9.72 8.79
N THR A 237 2.19 10.15 8.62
CA THR A 237 3.25 9.31 8.03
C THR A 237 3.50 8.09 8.91
N LEU A 238 3.65 8.28 10.23
CA LEU A 238 3.92 7.20 11.17
C LEU A 238 2.77 6.19 11.21
N ILE A 239 1.53 6.65 11.38
CA ILE A 239 0.34 5.77 11.43
C ILE A 239 0.19 4.97 10.14
N SER A 240 0.36 5.64 8.99
CA SER A 240 0.25 5.02 7.68
C SER A 240 1.34 3.96 7.46
N VAL A 241 2.58 4.26 7.83
CA VAL A 241 3.71 3.31 7.74
C VAL A 241 3.53 2.14 8.69
N ILE A 242 3.08 2.38 9.93
CA ILE A 242 2.78 1.31 10.89
C ILE A 242 1.65 0.42 10.36
N SER A 243 0.57 1.01 9.82
CA SER A 243 -0.52 0.27 9.20
C SER A 243 0.00 -0.63 8.07
N ALA A 244 0.75 -0.05 7.12
CA ALA A 244 1.34 -0.78 6.01
C ALA A 244 2.29 -1.91 6.47
N TYR A 245 3.06 -1.67 7.53
CA TYR A 245 3.93 -2.66 8.15
C TYR A 245 3.12 -3.81 8.74
N ILE A 246 2.04 -3.53 9.46
CA ILE A 246 1.15 -4.55 10.03
C ILE A 246 0.50 -5.38 8.93
N VAL A 247 -0.06 -4.74 7.89
CA VAL A 247 -0.64 -5.46 6.73
C VAL A 247 0.39 -6.38 6.09
N SER A 248 1.65 -5.96 6.02
CA SER A 248 2.70 -6.83 5.49
C SER A 248 2.80 -8.11 6.31
N LYS A 249 2.71 -8.03 7.64
CA LYS A 249 2.82 -9.19 8.53
C LYS A 249 1.57 -10.07 8.58
N VAL A 250 0.50 -9.72 7.87
CA VAL A 250 -0.69 -10.57 7.78
C VAL A 250 -0.35 -11.81 6.94
N PRO A 251 -0.53 -13.04 7.48
CA PRO A 251 -0.30 -14.25 6.72
C PRO A 251 -1.29 -14.30 5.54
N TRP A 252 -0.77 -14.53 4.34
CA TRP A 252 -1.57 -14.58 3.12
C TRP A 252 -1.82 -16.01 2.62
N LEU A 253 -1.11 -16.98 3.21
CA LEU A 253 -1.31 -18.40 2.98
C LEU A 253 -2.29 -18.99 4.01
N PRO A 254 -3.06 -20.02 3.64
CA PRO A 254 -3.77 -20.84 4.62
C PRO A 254 -2.79 -21.49 5.62
N PRO A 255 -3.15 -21.71 6.89
CA PRO A 255 -2.26 -22.23 7.93
C PRO A 255 -1.49 -23.50 7.54
N ASP A 256 -2.16 -24.48 6.96
CA ASP A 256 -1.55 -25.74 6.52
C ASP A 256 -0.45 -25.54 5.48
N ILE A 257 -0.71 -24.65 4.52
CA ILE A 257 0.24 -24.33 3.44
C ILE A 257 1.37 -23.47 3.98
N TYR A 258 1.06 -22.56 4.92
CA TYR A 258 2.06 -21.77 5.61
C TYR A 258 3.07 -22.68 6.32
N ASN A 259 2.58 -23.67 7.08
CA ASN A 259 3.43 -24.65 7.78
C ASN A 259 4.24 -25.50 6.80
N LEU A 260 3.61 -26.01 5.73
CA LEU A 260 4.31 -26.75 4.67
C LEU A 260 5.47 -25.94 4.07
N VAL A 261 5.23 -24.66 3.73
CA VAL A 261 6.25 -23.77 3.16
C VAL A 261 7.33 -23.42 4.17
N ASN A 262 6.98 -23.31 5.45
CA ASN A 262 7.94 -22.97 6.49
C ASN A 262 8.89 -24.14 6.79
N GLU A 263 8.32 -25.35 6.96
CA GLU A 263 9.03 -26.56 7.41
C GLU A 263 9.80 -27.28 6.29
N SER A 264 9.31 -27.26 5.05
CA SER A 264 9.94 -28.03 3.97
C SER A 264 11.36 -27.58 3.66
N SER A 265 12.26 -28.54 3.45
CA SER A 265 13.70 -28.29 3.33
C SER A 265 14.16 -27.91 1.92
N PHE A 266 13.44 -28.33 0.88
CA PHE A 266 13.78 -28.02 -0.50
C PHE A 266 12.53 -27.74 -1.32
N ALA A 267 12.73 -27.07 -2.45
CA ALA A 267 11.71 -26.81 -3.44
C ALA A 267 12.24 -27.18 -4.82
N TYR A 268 11.34 -27.31 -5.78
CA TYR A 268 11.66 -27.53 -7.18
C TYR A 268 11.29 -26.29 -7.98
N ILE A 269 12.28 -25.73 -8.69
CA ILE A 269 12.05 -24.61 -9.60
C ILE A 269 11.99 -25.12 -11.04
N GLY A 270 10.83 -24.95 -11.66
CA GLY A 270 10.57 -25.09 -13.07
C GLY A 270 10.80 -23.77 -13.80
N THR A 271 11.68 -23.80 -14.79
CA THR A 271 11.96 -22.67 -15.71
C THR A 271 11.79 -23.14 -17.15
N SER A 272 11.51 -22.22 -18.08
CA SER A 272 11.37 -22.56 -19.50
C SER A 272 12.08 -21.53 -20.39
N LEU A 273 12.80 -22.03 -21.40
CA LEU A 273 13.42 -21.20 -22.43
C LEU A 273 13.19 -21.86 -23.79
N ARG A 274 12.59 -21.12 -24.74
CA ARG A 274 12.31 -21.61 -26.10
C ARG A 274 11.54 -22.95 -26.11
N GLY A 275 10.52 -23.07 -25.25
CA GLY A 275 9.71 -24.30 -25.13
C GLY A 275 10.36 -25.42 -24.31
N ILE A 276 11.66 -25.36 -24.03
CA ILE A 276 12.36 -26.38 -23.26
C ILE A 276 12.24 -26.07 -21.76
N THR A 277 11.60 -26.97 -21.02
CA THR A 277 11.44 -26.89 -19.57
C THR A 277 12.60 -27.54 -18.83
N HIS A 278 13.01 -26.91 -17.74
CA HIS A 278 14.03 -27.42 -16.83
C HIS A 278 13.52 -27.30 -15.40
N VAL A 279 13.48 -28.44 -14.70
CA VAL A 279 13.16 -28.53 -13.27
C VAL A 279 14.43 -28.82 -12.51
N THR A 280 14.70 -28.04 -11.47
CA THR A 280 15.88 -28.23 -10.63
C THR A 280 15.56 -28.04 -9.15
N PRO A 281 16.12 -28.84 -8.24
CA PRO A 281 15.97 -28.61 -6.81
C PRO A 281 16.71 -27.34 -6.38
N VAL A 282 16.17 -26.67 -5.37
CA VAL A 282 16.74 -25.50 -4.70
C VAL A 282 16.45 -25.51 -3.20
N VAL A 283 17.41 -25.07 -2.41
CA VAL A 283 17.18 -24.66 -1.02
C VAL A 283 16.53 -23.28 -1.00
N TYR A 284 15.61 -23.06 -0.08
CA TYR A 284 14.84 -21.83 -0.02
C TYR A 284 14.50 -21.43 1.40
N VAL A 285 14.23 -20.14 1.60
CA VAL A 285 13.72 -19.61 2.86
C VAL A 285 12.43 -18.84 2.60
N PHE A 286 11.60 -18.79 3.63
CA PHE A 286 10.34 -18.06 3.62
C PHE A 286 10.35 -17.13 4.85
N ASP A 287 10.12 -15.83 4.63
CA ASP A 287 10.12 -14.82 5.70
C ASP A 287 8.71 -14.55 6.29
N GLY A 288 7.74 -15.41 5.94
CA GLY A 288 6.32 -15.23 6.24
C GLY A 288 5.54 -14.49 5.13
N GLN A 289 6.22 -13.80 4.22
CA GLN A 289 5.61 -13.09 3.10
C GLN A 289 6.17 -13.49 1.73
N LYS A 290 7.48 -13.71 1.65
CA LYS A 290 8.25 -13.85 0.42
C LYS A 290 9.08 -15.10 0.48
N ILE A 291 9.19 -15.72 -0.69
CA ILE A 291 9.97 -16.94 -0.89
C ILE A 291 11.26 -16.52 -1.60
N PHE A 292 12.38 -16.91 -1.03
CA PHE A 292 13.71 -16.65 -1.58
C PHE A 292 14.48 -17.94 -1.77
N PHE A 293 15.22 -18.05 -2.86
CA PHE A 293 16.21 -19.10 -3.04
C PHE A 293 17.54 -18.50 -3.48
N ASN A 294 18.62 -19.18 -3.13
CA ASN A 294 19.97 -18.82 -3.56
C ASN A 294 20.42 -19.73 -4.70
N THR A 295 21.00 -19.14 -5.74
CA THR A 295 21.55 -19.90 -6.87
C THR A 295 22.91 -19.39 -7.29
N SER A 296 23.75 -20.27 -7.84
CA SER A 296 25.06 -19.88 -8.35
C SER A 296 24.93 -18.98 -9.57
N LYS A 297 25.85 -18.01 -9.71
CA LYS A 297 26.00 -17.20 -10.94
C LYS A 297 26.20 -18.02 -12.20
N GLU A 298 26.82 -19.18 -12.07
CA GLU A 298 27.16 -20.05 -13.20
C GLU A 298 26.00 -20.97 -13.59
N ALA A 299 24.98 -21.09 -12.74
CA ALA A 299 23.89 -22.04 -12.92
C ALA A 299 23.06 -21.75 -14.18
N LYS A 300 22.76 -22.80 -14.96
CA LYS A 300 21.88 -22.73 -16.13
C LYS A 300 20.52 -22.10 -15.80
N LYS A 301 19.95 -22.43 -14.64
CA LYS A 301 18.68 -21.87 -14.17
C LYS A 301 18.70 -20.34 -14.09
N LEU A 302 19.79 -19.75 -13.59
CA LEU A 302 19.92 -18.29 -13.52
C LEU A 302 20.02 -17.66 -14.92
N LYS A 303 20.78 -18.26 -15.83
CA LYS A 303 20.88 -17.81 -17.23
C LYS A 303 19.50 -17.82 -17.91
N THR A 304 18.68 -18.85 -17.64
CA THR A 304 17.29 -18.92 -18.09
C THR A 304 16.44 -17.81 -17.48
N LEU A 305 16.51 -17.61 -16.16
CA LEU A 305 15.69 -16.60 -15.45
C LEU A 305 15.97 -15.17 -15.90
N ARG A 306 17.20 -14.87 -16.32
CA ARG A 306 17.56 -13.56 -16.90
C ARG A 306 16.85 -13.30 -18.23
N LYS A 307 16.58 -14.34 -19.02
CA LYS A 307 15.89 -14.26 -20.32
C LYS A 307 14.38 -14.39 -20.20
N ASN A 308 13.91 -15.23 -19.27
CA ASN A 308 12.49 -15.45 -18.99
C ASN A 308 12.27 -15.52 -17.48
N LYS A 309 11.64 -14.48 -16.91
CA LYS A 309 11.42 -14.37 -15.47
C LYS A 309 10.29 -15.27 -14.96
N LYS A 310 9.51 -15.90 -15.85
CA LYS A 310 8.38 -16.75 -15.46
C LYS A 310 8.86 -18.05 -14.84
N VAL A 311 8.27 -18.43 -13.71
CA VAL A 311 8.64 -19.62 -12.94
C VAL A 311 7.45 -20.39 -12.41
N ALA A 312 7.69 -21.67 -12.21
CA ALA A 312 6.90 -22.57 -11.40
C ALA A 312 7.77 -23.00 -10.21
N PHE A 313 7.29 -22.83 -8.97
CA PHE A 313 8.03 -23.11 -7.76
C PHE A 313 7.19 -24.04 -6.88
N LEU A 314 7.59 -25.31 -6.82
CA LEU A 314 6.87 -26.37 -6.13
C LEU A 314 7.55 -26.67 -4.81
N ILE A 315 6.77 -26.70 -3.74
CA ILE A 315 7.17 -27.23 -2.43
C ILE A 315 6.24 -28.39 -2.11
N ASP A 316 6.79 -29.52 -1.74
CA ASP A 316 6.03 -30.72 -1.41
C ASP A 316 6.59 -31.45 -0.19
N LYS A 317 5.69 -32.08 0.55
CA LYS A 317 5.97 -33.07 1.57
C LYS A 317 5.47 -34.40 1.06
N ARG A 318 6.40 -35.35 0.91
CA ARG A 318 6.12 -36.70 0.44
C ARG A 318 6.24 -37.67 1.60
N ASP A 319 5.15 -38.38 1.86
CA ASP A 319 5.12 -39.56 2.70
C ASP A 319 5.09 -40.79 1.78
N MET A 320 6.15 -41.60 1.85
CA MET A 320 6.30 -42.80 1.04
C MET A 320 5.42 -43.96 1.54
N SER A 321 4.97 -43.89 2.79
CA SER A 321 4.15 -44.92 3.44
C SER A 321 2.65 -44.62 3.32
N ASN A 322 2.27 -43.34 3.28
CA ASN A 322 0.89 -42.92 3.19
C ASN A 322 0.69 -41.81 2.14
N ILE A 323 0.26 -42.20 0.94
CA ILE A 323 0.03 -41.25 -0.17
C ILE A 323 -1.05 -40.20 0.14
N TYR A 324 -1.94 -40.46 1.11
CA TYR A 324 -2.99 -39.54 1.52
C TYR A 324 -2.44 -38.35 2.31
N GLU A 325 -1.25 -38.48 2.90
CA GLU A 325 -0.56 -37.40 3.62
C GLU A 325 0.35 -36.54 2.73
N ASN A 326 0.41 -36.84 1.43
CA ASN A 326 1.18 -36.04 0.48
C ASN A 326 0.55 -34.66 0.31
N LYS A 327 1.34 -33.62 0.59
CA LYS A 327 0.92 -32.22 0.47
C LYS A 327 1.85 -31.49 -0.46
N ALA A 328 1.32 -30.62 -1.30
CA ALA A 328 2.12 -29.82 -2.21
C ALA A 328 1.53 -28.44 -2.41
N VAL A 329 2.39 -27.46 -2.69
CA VAL A 329 2.01 -26.13 -3.13
C VAL A 329 2.89 -25.70 -4.29
N LEU A 330 2.24 -25.28 -5.36
CA LEU A 330 2.82 -24.76 -6.58
C LEU A 330 2.56 -23.25 -6.68
N PHE A 331 3.62 -22.48 -6.60
CA PHE A 331 3.62 -21.05 -6.87
C PHE A 331 4.01 -20.80 -8.33
N THR A 332 3.15 -20.16 -9.09
CA THR A 332 3.45 -19.71 -10.46
C THR A 332 3.48 -18.19 -10.49
N GLY A 333 4.47 -17.61 -11.18
CA GLY A 333 4.65 -16.17 -11.20
C GLY A 333 5.97 -15.76 -11.82
N GLU A 334 6.56 -14.70 -11.29
CA GLU A 334 7.82 -14.15 -11.80
C GLU A 334 8.91 -14.13 -10.73
N THR A 335 10.17 -14.11 -11.15
CA THR A 335 11.30 -13.90 -10.24
C THR A 335 11.84 -12.48 -10.29
N LYS A 336 12.25 -11.96 -9.13
CA LYS A 336 13.16 -10.81 -9.04
C LYS A 336 14.56 -11.32 -8.65
N ILE A 337 15.54 -11.05 -9.50
CA ILE A 337 16.95 -11.36 -9.27
C ILE A 337 17.59 -10.13 -8.62
N TYR A 338 18.25 -10.31 -7.48
CA TYR A 338 18.94 -9.22 -6.79
C TYR A 338 20.41 -9.14 -7.23
N GLY A 339 20.78 -7.99 -7.79
CA GLY A 339 22.15 -7.69 -8.23
C GLY A 339 22.91 -6.78 -7.27
N VAL A 340 24.14 -6.42 -7.64
CA VAL A 340 25.00 -5.49 -6.89
C VAL A 340 24.32 -4.11 -6.74
N PHE A 341 23.62 -3.67 -7.80
CA PHE A 341 22.90 -2.40 -7.81
C PHE A 341 21.67 -2.36 -6.88
N ASP A 342 21.13 -3.51 -6.46
CA ASP A 342 20.01 -3.55 -5.52
C ASP A 342 20.45 -3.40 -4.05
N VAL A 343 21.76 -3.54 -3.76
CA VAL A 343 22.29 -3.61 -2.39
C VAL A 343 22.01 -2.35 -1.57
N PRO A 344 22.31 -1.11 -2.05
CA PRO A 344 22.15 0.10 -1.23
C PRO A 344 20.71 0.29 -0.71
N LEU A 345 19.72 -0.08 -1.53
CA LEU A 345 18.30 0.10 -1.20
C LEU A 345 17.69 -1.08 -0.42
N ARG A 346 18.39 -2.22 -0.31
CA ARG A 346 17.81 -3.49 0.19
C ARG A 346 18.69 -4.27 1.13
N LEU A 347 19.78 -3.68 1.62
CA LEU A 347 20.74 -4.31 2.51
C LEU A 347 20.07 -5.01 3.69
N ILE A 348 19.14 -4.33 4.37
CA ILE A 348 18.41 -4.87 5.54
C ILE A 348 17.64 -6.16 5.18
N ASN A 349 16.93 -6.17 4.04
CA ASN A 349 16.18 -7.34 3.59
C ASN A 349 17.13 -8.49 3.23
N MET A 350 18.25 -8.19 2.59
CA MET A 350 19.25 -9.20 2.20
C MET A 350 19.91 -9.82 3.42
N LEU A 351 20.28 -9.02 4.43
CA LEU A 351 20.84 -9.49 5.70
C LEU A 351 19.84 -10.35 6.47
N SER A 352 18.59 -9.91 6.57
CA SER A 352 17.51 -10.70 7.18
C SER A 352 17.32 -12.04 6.47
N THR A 353 17.37 -12.04 5.13
CA THR A 353 17.24 -13.27 4.34
C THR A 353 18.44 -14.20 4.53
N LEU A 354 19.66 -13.65 4.60
CA LEU A 354 20.86 -14.42 4.89
C LEU A 354 20.79 -15.08 6.27
N HIS A 355 20.33 -14.36 7.28
CA HIS A 355 20.11 -14.90 8.62
C HIS A 355 19.10 -16.08 8.59
N LEU A 356 18.03 -15.98 7.81
CA LEU A 356 17.08 -17.09 7.63
C LEU A 356 17.75 -18.32 7.00
N PHE A 357 18.65 -18.15 6.03
CA PHE A 357 19.37 -19.27 5.43
C PHE A 357 20.30 -19.95 6.45
N ILE A 358 21.04 -19.16 7.24
CA ILE A 358 21.92 -19.68 8.28
C ILE A 358 21.12 -20.45 9.33
N LYS A 359 19.96 -19.92 9.75
CA LYS A 359 19.08 -20.55 10.73
C LYS A 359 18.44 -21.84 10.21
N LYS A 360 17.94 -21.84 8.97
CA LYS A 360 17.25 -22.99 8.38
C LYS A 360 18.21 -24.09 7.93
N TYR A 361 19.44 -23.75 7.54
CA TYR A 361 20.44 -24.67 7.01
C TYR A 361 21.84 -24.47 7.65
N PRO A 362 21.99 -24.70 8.97
CA PRO A 362 23.23 -24.41 9.68
C PRO A 362 24.41 -25.24 9.17
N GLU A 363 24.21 -26.55 8.97
CA GLU A 363 25.27 -27.47 8.51
C GLU A 363 25.71 -27.17 7.06
N TYR A 364 24.75 -26.98 6.16
CA TYR A 364 25.02 -26.59 4.78
C TYR A 364 25.78 -25.26 4.74
N THR A 365 25.39 -24.28 5.55
CA THR A 365 26.06 -22.98 5.55
C THR A 365 27.51 -23.08 6.06
N ARG A 366 27.75 -23.86 7.12
CA ARG A 366 29.10 -24.13 7.65
C ARG A 366 29.98 -24.90 6.65
N LYS A 367 29.43 -25.92 5.98
CA LYS A 367 30.19 -26.76 5.04
C LYS A 367 30.64 -26.01 3.79
N TYR A 368 29.82 -25.07 3.30
CA TYR A 368 30.07 -24.37 2.04
C TYR A 368 30.51 -22.91 2.21
N SER A 369 30.89 -22.50 3.43
CA SER A 369 31.48 -21.19 3.71
C SER A 369 32.99 -21.12 3.44
N THR A 370 33.65 -22.25 3.17
CA THR A 370 35.09 -22.30 2.89
C THR A 370 35.41 -21.78 1.48
N SER A 371 36.52 -21.05 1.36
CA SER A 371 37.02 -20.46 0.10
C SER A 371 37.63 -21.47 -0.86
N GLU A 372 37.96 -22.67 -0.38
CA GLU A 372 38.63 -23.74 -1.13
C GLU A 372 37.70 -24.47 -2.12
N LEU A 373 36.39 -24.26 -2.03
CA LEU A 373 35.41 -24.88 -2.92
C LEU A 373 35.37 -24.17 -4.29
N PRO A 374 35.01 -24.89 -5.38
CA PRO A 374 34.75 -24.27 -6.67
C PRO A 374 33.75 -23.11 -6.56
N LYS A 375 33.91 -22.05 -7.36
CA LYS A 375 33.04 -20.86 -7.32
C LYS A 375 31.56 -21.21 -7.44
N ALA A 376 31.20 -22.26 -8.19
CA ALA A 376 29.84 -22.74 -8.31
C ALA A 376 29.21 -23.16 -6.96
N TRP A 377 30.02 -23.60 -5.99
CA TRP A 377 29.58 -24.25 -4.75
C TRP A 377 29.69 -23.33 -3.54
N GLN A 378 30.60 -22.35 -3.58
CA GLN A 378 30.76 -21.31 -2.55
C GLN A 378 29.43 -20.59 -2.23
N LEU A 379 29.27 -20.15 -0.98
CA LEU A 379 28.10 -19.41 -0.51
C LEU A 379 28.28 -17.89 -0.43
N THR A 380 29.39 -17.34 -0.93
CA THR A 380 29.67 -15.90 -0.88
C THR A 380 28.54 -15.10 -1.53
N PRO A 381 27.78 -14.30 -0.74
CA PRO A 381 26.66 -13.54 -1.26
C PRO A 381 27.14 -12.58 -2.34
N ILE A 382 26.34 -12.42 -3.40
CA ILE A 382 26.57 -11.52 -4.54
C ILE A 382 27.77 -11.91 -5.39
N ILE A 383 28.82 -12.57 -4.87
CA ILE A 383 30.00 -13.00 -5.61
C ILE A 383 29.73 -14.32 -6.31
N SER A 384 29.49 -15.41 -5.56
CA SER A 384 29.17 -16.73 -6.11
C SER A 384 27.67 -16.99 -6.14
N ARG A 385 26.93 -16.52 -5.11
CA ARG A 385 25.49 -16.74 -4.97
C ARG A 385 24.69 -15.49 -5.25
N ILE A 386 23.63 -15.65 -6.02
CA ILE A 386 22.62 -14.62 -6.27
C ILE A 386 21.34 -15.01 -5.55
N LEU A 387 20.80 -14.03 -4.82
CA LEU A 387 19.50 -14.12 -4.18
C LEU A 387 18.40 -13.86 -5.21
N VAL A 388 17.40 -14.74 -5.23
CA VAL A 388 16.26 -14.64 -6.12
C VAL A 388 14.97 -14.71 -5.30
N GLU A 389 14.11 -13.71 -5.45
CA GLU A 389 12.75 -13.68 -4.88
C GLU A 389 11.75 -14.25 -5.88
N VAL A 390 10.89 -15.15 -5.41
CA VAL A 390 9.72 -15.64 -6.16
C VAL A 390 8.53 -14.75 -5.83
N LYS A 391 7.95 -14.13 -6.86
CA LYS A 391 6.73 -13.31 -6.77
C LYS A 391 5.55 -14.12 -7.30
N PRO A 392 4.77 -14.77 -6.42
CA PRO A 392 3.63 -15.57 -6.85
C PRO A 392 2.55 -14.69 -7.47
N ALA A 393 1.96 -15.17 -8.57
CA ALA A 393 0.80 -14.62 -9.24
C ALA A 393 -0.41 -15.57 -9.13
N LYS A 394 -0.18 -16.87 -9.25
CA LYS A 394 -1.19 -17.92 -9.03
C LYS A 394 -0.60 -19.04 -8.18
N ILE A 395 -1.45 -19.61 -7.33
CA ILE A 395 -1.06 -20.55 -6.30
C ILE A 395 -2.04 -21.71 -6.36
N ILE A 396 -1.49 -22.92 -6.45
CA ILE A 396 -2.24 -24.15 -6.49
C ILE A 396 -1.70 -25.00 -5.35
N TYR A 397 -2.57 -25.54 -4.51
CA TYR A 397 -2.16 -26.41 -3.42
C TYR A 397 -2.98 -27.70 -3.43
N TRP A 398 -2.36 -28.76 -2.92
CA TRP A 398 -2.89 -30.10 -2.81
C TRP A 398 -2.68 -30.57 -1.37
N ARG A 399 -3.75 -31.01 -0.69
CA ARG A 399 -3.73 -31.39 0.75
C ARG A 399 -3.72 -32.90 1.00
N GLY A 400 -3.62 -33.72 -0.04
CA GLY A 400 -3.71 -35.17 0.04
C GLY A 400 -4.65 -35.76 -1.03
N ALA A 401 -4.47 -37.04 -1.33
CA ALA A 401 -5.49 -37.79 -2.05
C ALA A 401 -6.76 -37.90 -1.18
N LYS A 402 -7.95 -37.94 -1.78
CA LYS A 402 -9.18 -38.34 -1.08
C LYS A 402 -9.60 -39.69 -1.60
N GLN A 403 -9.95 -40.61 -0.70
CA GLN A 403 -10.55 -41.87 -1.09
C GLN A 403 -11.94 -41.59 -1.65
N ILE A 404 -12.16 -41.89 -2.92
CA ILE A 404 -13.48 -41.84 -3.55
C ILE A 404 -13.99 -43.28 -3.52
N SER A 405 -15.02 -43.55 -2.71
CA SER A 405 -15.76 -44.80 -2.83
C SER A 405 -16.58 -44.73 -4.10
N VAL A 406 -16.19 -45.49 -5.12
CA VAL A 406 -17.06 -45.75 -6.26
C VAL A 406 -18.11 -46.75 -5.77
N PRO A 407 -19.41 -46.40 -5.72
CA PRO A 407 -20.44 -47.39 -5.44
C PRO A 407 -20.37 -48.44 -6.56
N VAL A 408 -20.05 -49.68 -6.20
CA VAL A 408 -20.04 -50.84 -7.10
C VAL A 408 -21.46 -51.37 -7.23
#